data_AF-A0A5D6WM36-F1
#
_entry.id   AF-A0A5D6WM36-F1
#
_cell.length_a   1.000
_cell.length_b   1.000
_cell.length_c   1.000
_cell.angle_alpha   90.00
_cell.angle_beta   90.00
_cell.angle_gamma   90.00
#
_symmetry.space_group_name_H-M   'P 1'
#
loop_
_entity.id
_entity.type
_entity.pdbx_description
1 polymer ?
#
loop_
_entity_poly.entity_id
_entity_poly.type
_entity_poly.pdbx_seq_one_letter_code
_entity_poly.pdbx_strand_id
1 'polypeptide(L)'
;MKYTYLFPYEKIHQGSRIVIYGAGDVGQEYMQQMELTRYCEVVAFVDRAFDKYMPMIVPIYPVEKIRELDFDYVVLAFKMGAHVRAVTKVLLSMDVKAEKIIYMEPRREVVVLLSTGECARERKLDFAYLHDGISIALKYGPGLGDAIVKKKFFTELVGMAPSCQIDIYSPGATGIISSMYSDQENLNSVIDDGGALYASQKSQYDVAFTVAFMLDVDGLKFDRLNDVAPDFARKMKKLQESVRAYNLPAMGVTTRYVHFNRMKFLGLNYYSYLNHTGVFDIRDHDVHIPLNPDFGAEYEKLALPKRYITVNYGGGVDASGNNNSIAKDWPLSHMERFVGLFKHKYPEIEVVQVGSAGTAKISGADRYFLGESLELVKYILKGSLLHIDKEGGLVHLATQLGTKCIVCFGPTQEEFFGYPENINLKVGNCHGCHCLYDGFDVCARGMEKPECMWSITPEIVMEKVAELEVFSDHD
;
A
#
# COMPACT_ATOMS: atom_id res chain seq x y z
N MET A 1 5.41 -11.74 25.70
CA MET A 1 5.46 -11.48 24.26
C MET A 1 4.16 -11.99 23.65
N LYS A 2 3.43 -11.18 22.87
CA LYS A 2 2.31 -11.67 22.06
C LYS A 2 2.87 -11.84 20.65
N TYR A 3 3.02 -13.07 20.16
CA TYR A 3 3.37 -13.26 18.75
C TYR A 3 2.17 -12.87 17.91
N THR A 4 2.42 -12.05 16.90
CA THR A 4 1.43 -11.73 15.88
C THR A 4 1.31 -12.90 14.90
N TYR A 5 2.42 -13.60 14.65
CA TYR A 5 2.52 -14.71 13.71
C TYR A 5 3.07 -15.96 14.39
N LEU A 6 2.24 -16.97 14.60
CA LEU A 6 2.68 -18.25 15.14
C LEU A 6 3.29 -19.11 14.03
N PHE A 7 4.45 -19.71 14.31
CA PHE A 7 5.07 -20.69 13.43
C PHE A 7 4.13 -21.90 13.22
N PRO A 8 4.06 -22.49 12.02
CA PRO A 8 3.17 -23.62 11.72
C PRO A 8 3.68 -24.95 12.32
N TYR A 9 3.73 -25.05 13.65
CA TYR A 9 4.22 -26.22 14.38
C TYR A 9 3.52 -27.52 13.98
N GLU A 10 2.23 -27.46 13.62
CA GLU A 10 1.46 -28.64 13.23
C GLU A 10 1.77 -29.16 11.82
N LYS A 11 2.48 -28.38 11.00
CA LYS A 11 2.83 -28.77 9.62
C LYS A 11 4.29 -29.20 9.48
N ILE A 12 5.10 -29.01 10.51
CA ILE A 12 6.55 -29.22 10.46
C ILE A 12 6.98 -30.08 11.63
N HIS A 13 7.70 -31.16 11.33
CA HIS A 13 8.22 -32.05 12.35
C HIS A 13 9.31 -31.37 13.19
N GLN A 14 9.28 -31.59 14.50
CA GLN A 14 10.34 -31.12 15.41
C GLN A 14 11.71 -31.66 14.99
N GLY A 15 12.74 -30.82 15.09
CA GLY A 15 14.11 -31.12 14.71
C GLY A 15 14.40 -30.98 13.21
N SER A 16 13.41 -30.57 12.40
CA SER A 16 13.62 -30.34 10.98
C SER A 16 14.55 -29.16 10.72
N ARG A 17 15.31 -29.22 9.63
CA ARG A 17 16.08 -28.12 9.08
C ARG A 17 15.19 -27.30 8.16
N ILE A 18 15.05 -26.01 8.45
CA ILE A 18 14.12 -25.15 7.73
C ILE A 18 14.83 -23.95 7.12
N VAL A 19 14.33 -23.54 5.96
CA VAL A 19 14.62 -22.24 5.35
C VAL A 19 13.41 -21.34 5.53
N ILE A 20 13.60 -20.13 6.05
CA ILE A 20 12.53 -19.14 6.16
C ILE A 20 12.56 -18.26 4.91
N TYR A 21 11.52 -18.33 4.10
CA TYR A 21 11.36 -17.48 2.92
C TYR A 21 10.63 -16.19 3.34
N GLY A 22 11.35 -15.08 3.33
CA GLY A 22 10.89 -13.79 3.81
C GLY A 22 11.60 -13.39 5.10
N ALA A 23 12.53 -12.45 5.01
CA ALA A 23 13.28 -11.87 6.13
C ALA A 23 12.57 -10.68 6.81
N GLY A 24 11.32 -10.40 6.41
CA GLY A 24 10.45 -9.44 7.08
C GLY A 24 9.92 -9.92 8.44
N ASP A 25 8.95 -9.21 9.01
CA ASP A 25 8.56 -9.40 10.42
C ASP A 25 7.99 -10.77 10.72
N VAL A 26 7.25 -11.38 9.79
CA VAL A 26 6.72 -12.74 9.97
C VAL A 26 7.87 -13.73 10.12
N GLY A 27 8.91 -13.60 9.30
CA GLY A 27 10.07 -14.49 9.32
C GLY A 27 10.95 -14.26 10.55
N GLN A 28 11.10 -13.00 10.96
CA GLN A 28 11.81 -12.66 12.20
C GLN A 28 11.06 -13.16 13.44
N GLU A 29 9.73 -13.06 13.49
CA GLU A 29 8.92 -13.64 14.59
C GLU A 29 9.01 -15.18 14.61
N TYR A 30 9.08 -15.83 13.44
CA TYR A 30 9.34 -17.27 13.35
C TYR A 30 10.73 -17.62 13.87
N MET A 31 11.75 -16.84 13.53
CA MET A 31 13.10 -17.05 14.05
C MET A 31 13.17 -16.88 15.57
N GLN A 32 12.55 -15.83 16.12
CA GLN A 32 12.48 -15.63 17.58
C GLN A 32 11.84 -16.84 18.28
N GLN A 33 10.77 -17.39 17.69
CA GLN A 33 10.15 -18.62 18.18
C GLN A 33 11.10 -19.81 18.13
N MET A 34 11.91 -19.96 17.08
CA MET A 34 12.89 -21.05 16.96
C MET A 34 14.04 -20.90 17.96
N GLU A 35 14.50 -19.67 18.25
CA GLU A 35 15.53 -19.42 19.27
C GLU A 35 15.05 -19.82 20.67
N LEU A 36 13.79 -19.51 20.97
CA LEU A 36 13.19 -19.79 22.28
C LEU A 36 12.83 -21.27 22.45
N THR A 37 12.21 -21.87 21.44
CA THR A 37 11.69 -23.25 21.52
C THR A 37 12.71 -24.30 21.12
N ARG A 38 13.72 -23.92 20.33
CA ARG A 38 14.64 -24.84 19.63
C ARG A 38 13.91 -25.94 18.86
N TYR A 39 12.71 -25.62 18.36
CA TYR A 39 11.82 -26.60 17.72
C TYR A 39 12.36 -27.07 16.37
N CYS A 40 12.92 -26.18 15.55
CA CYS A 40 13.59 -26.49 14.29
C CYS A 40 14.95 -25.80 14.21
N GLU A 41 15.82 -26.30 13.34
CA GLU A 41 17.08 -25.64 12.97
C GLU A 41 16.83 -24.70 11.79
N VAL A 42 17.02 -23.39 11.96
CA VAL A 42 16.90 -22.43 10.85
C VAL A 42 18.24 -22.35 10.14
N VAL A 43 18.31 -22.90 8.94
CA VAL A 43 19.55 -23.00 8.14
C VAL A 43 19.88 -21.67 7.46
N ALA A 44 18.85 -20.99 6.94
CA ALA A 44 18.99 -19.72 6.27
C ALA A 44 17.66 -18.95 6.23
N PHE A 45 17.78 -17.64 6.09
CA PHE A 45 16.75 -16.84 5.46
C PHE A 45 17.00 -16.75 3.95
N VAL A 46 15.93 -16.74 3.17
CA VAL A 46 15.97 -16.34 1.76
C VAL A 46 15.00 -15.20 1.52
N ASP A 47 15.48 -14.13 0.91
CA ASP A 47 14.66 -12.95 0.62
C ASP A 47 15.08 -12.32 -0.72
N ARG A 48 14.15 -11.65 -1.39
CA ARG A 48 14.43 -10.89 -2.63
C ARG A 48 15.24 -9.62 -2.35
N ALA A 49 15.04 -9.03 -1.18
CA ALA A 49 15.73 -7.84 -0.71
C ALA A 49 16.80 -8.20 0.34
N PHE A 50 17.48 -9.34 0.16
CA PHE A 50 18.45 -9.88 1.13
C PHE A 50 19.56 -8.86 1.49
N ASP A 51 19.92 -8.00 0.56
CA ASP A 51 20.94 -6.95 0.65
C ASP A 51 20.54 -5.78 1.55
N LYS A 52 19.24 -5.60 1.81
CA LYS A 52 18.74 -4.54 2.69
C LYS A 52 18.86 -4.85 4.17
N TYR A 53 19.11 -6.11 4.52
CA TYR A 53 19.12 -6.56 5.90
C TYR A 53 20.54 -6.54 6.48
N MET A 54 20.66 -6.04 7.71
CA MET A 54 21.90 -6.19 8.49
C MET A 54 22.15 -7.68 8.81
N PRO A 55 23.41 -8.09 9.08
CA PRO A 55 23.72 -9.47 9.42
C PRO A 55 22.86 -10.00 10.57
N MET A 56 22.09 -11.05 10.30
CA MET A 56 21.26 -11.77 11.27
C MET A 56 22.04 -12.95 11.89
N ILE A 57 21.49 -13.55 12.95
CA ILE A 57 22.05 -14.72 13.62
C ILE A 57 22.22 -15.91 12.66
N VAL A 58 21.34 -15.99 11.66
CA VAL A 58 21.38 -16.95 10.57
C VAL A 58 21.62 -16.18 9.26
N PRO A 59 22.44 -16.71 8.33
CA PRO A 59 22.70 -16.04 7.06
C PRO A 59 21.41 -15.80 6.26
N ILE A 60 21.40 -14.66 5.57
CA ILE A 60 20.34 -14.27 4.65
C ILE A 60 20.94 -14.35 3.25
N TYR A 61 20.26 -15.07 2.39
CA TYR A 61 20.71 -15.26 1.02
C TYR A 61 19.70 -14.73 0.01
N PRO A 62 20.16 -14.42 -1.21
CA PRO A 62 19.26 -14.29 -2.34
C PRO A 62 18.50 -15.61 -2.57
N VAL A 63 17.30 -15.50 -3.14
CA VAL A 63 16.38 -16.64 -3.31
C VAL A 63 17.02 -17.80 -4.07
N GLU A 64 17.89 -17.50 -5.04
CA GLU A 64 18.56 -18.49 -5.89
C GLU A 64 19.46 -19.44 -5.11
N LYS A 65 19.99 -18.98 -3.96
CA LYS A 65 20.88 -19.77 -3.10
C LYS A 65 20.18 -20.99 -2.51
N ILE A 66 18.84 -21.01 -2.51
CA ILE A 66 18.05 -22.11 -1.96
C ILE A 66 18.42 -23.48 -2.58
N ARG A 67 18.90 -23.50 -3.83
CA ARG A 67 19.34 -24.72 -4.53
C ARG A 67 20.58 -25.38 -3.91
N GLU A 68 21.37 -24.61 -3.18
CA GLU A 68 22.62 -25.04 -2.56
C GLU A 68 22.46 -25.34 -1.08
N LEU A 69 21.28 -25.05 -0.51
CA LEU A 69 21.00 -25.26 0.91
C LEU A 69 20.41 -26.64 1.14
N ASP A 70 20.82 -27.28 2.23
CA ASP A 70 20.26 -28.55 2.67
C ASP A 70 19.17 -28.30 3.71
N PHE A 71 17.91 -28.62 3.35
CA PHE A 71 16.74 -28.36 4.19
C PHE A 71 15.62 -29.39 3.96
N ASP A 72 14.80 -29.54 5.00
CA ASP A 72 13.63 -30.40 5.00
C ASP A 72 12.38 -29.63 4.55
N TYR A 73 12.22 -28.39 5.01
CA TYR A 73 11.08 -27.51 4.66
C TYR A 73 11.49 -26.09 4.32
N VAL A 74 10.71 -25.44 3.44
CA VAL A 74 10.72 -23.99 3.21
C VAL A 74 9.46 -23.39 3.80
N VAL A 75 9.60 -22.50 4.77
CA VAL A 75 8.48 -21.84 5.44
C VAL A 75 8.26 -20.47 4.84
N LEU A 76 7.11 -20.26 4.21
CA LEU A 76 6.76 -18.99 3.58
C LEU A 76 6.23 -18.00 4.63
N ALA A 77 7.03 -16.98 4.94
CA ALA A 77 6.74 -16.01 5.98
C ALA A 77 6.07 -14.75 5.40
N PHE A 78 4.78 -14.85 5.05
CA PHE A 78 4.00 -13.74 4.48
C PHE A 78 2.77 -13.38 5.32
N LYS A 79 2.54 -12.07 5.49
CA LYS A 79 1.35 -11.54 6.18
C LYS A 79 0.05 -11.79 5.41
N MET A 80 0.15 -11.92 4.09
CA MET A 80 -0.98 -12.07 3.18
C MET A 80 -0.71 -13.16 2.16
N GLY A 81 -1.72 -13.96 1.84
CA GLY A 81 -1.63 -15.07 0.90
C GLY A 81 -1.37 -14.67 -0.56
N ALA A 82 -1.52 -13.38 -0.90
CA ALA A 82 -1.38 -12.86 -2.26
C ALA A 82 -0.05 -13.25 -2.93
N HIS A 83 1.06 -13.21 -2.19
CA HIS A 83 2.40 -13.51 -2.71
C HIS A 83 2.74 -15.00 -2.71
N VAL A 84 1.98 -15.82 -1.98
CA VAL A 84 2.30 -17.24 -1.75
C VAL A 84 2.30 -18.02 -3.05
N ARG A 85 1.32 -17.81 -3.92
CA ARG A 85 1.22 -18.55 -5.19
C ARG A 85 2.37 -18.20 -6.13
N ALA A 86 2.71 -16.91 -6.24
CA ALA A 86 3.81 -16.46 -7.09
C ALA A 86 5.15 -17.04 -6.61
N VAL A 87 5.40 -16.97 -5.29
CA VAL A 87 6.62 -17.51 -4.68
C VAL A 87 6.69 -19.03 -4.78
N THR A 88 5.58 -19.73 -4.54
CA THR A 88 5.51 -21.20 -4.69
C THR A 88 5.88 -21.61 -6.10
N LYS A 89 5.40 -20.90 -7.14
CA LYS A 89 5.80 -21.19 -8.53
C LYS A 89 7.30 -20.99 -8.77
N VAL A 90 7.89 -19.94 -8.21
CA VAL A 90 9.34 -19.69 -8.29
C VAL A 90 10.13 -20.80 -7.60
N LEU A 91 9.70 -21.25 -6.43
CA LEU A 91 10.36 -22.33 -5.70
C LEU A 91 10.24 -23.67 -6.44
N LEU A 92 9.08 -23.96 -7.04
CA LEU A 92 8.89 -25.15 -7.87
C LEU A 92 9.79 -25.14 -9.11
N SER A 93 9.98 -23.98 -9.77
CA SER A 93 10.92 -23.86 -10.89
C SER A 93 12.40 -23.93 -10.46
N MET A 94 12.67 -23.83 -9.15
CA MET A 94 13.97 -24.05 -8.54
C MET A 94 14.15 -25.47 -7.99
N ASP A 95 13.27 -26.41 -8.39
CA ASP A 95 13.29 -27.83 -8.00
C ASP A 95 13.00 -28.09 -6.50
N VAL A 96 12.37 -27.13 -5.82
CA VAL A 96 11.84 -27.33 -4.47
C VAL A 96 10.49 -28.06 -4.57
N LYS A 97 10.42 -29.29 -4.05
CA LYS A 97 9.19 -30.08 -4.06
C LYS A 97 8.04 -29.39 -3.32
N ALA A 98 6.84 -29.44 -3.88
CA ALA A 98 5.65 -28.79 -3.32
C ALA A 98 5.36 -29.17 -1.86
N GLU A 99 5.56 -30.44 -1.51
CA GLU A 99 5.37 -30.98 -0.14
C GLU A 99 6.31 -30.37 0.90
N LYS A 100 7.45 -29.82 0.48
CA LYS A 100 8.40 -29.13 1.36
C LYS A 100 8.03 -27.66 1.60
N ILE A 101 7.10 -27.10 0.82
CA ILE A 101 6.76 -25.68 0.88
C ILE A 101 5.57 -25.50 1.82
N ILE A 102 5.83 -24.89 2.98
CA ILE A 102 4.83 -24.70 4.04
C ILE A 102 4.42 -23.23 4.09
N TYR A 103 3.14 -22.98 3.85
CA TYR A 103 2.49 -21.72 4.16
C TYR A 103 1.32 -21.95 5.12
N MET A 104 1.16 -21.00 6.04
CA MET A 104 0.01 -20.90 6.91
C MET A 104 -0.37 -19.43 7.04
N GLU A 105 -1.66 -19.14 6.93
CA GLU A 105 -2.15 -17.79 7.15
C GLU A 105 -1.97 -17.35 8.61
N PRO A 106 -1.70 -16.06 8.86
CA PRO A 106 -1.63 -15.51 10.21
C PRO A 106 -2.88 -15.83 11.03
N ARG A 107 -2.67 -16.38 12.23
CA ARG A 107 -3.76 -16.67 13.17
C ARG A 107 -4.16 -15.40 13.93
N ARG A 108 -5.47 -15.21 14.15
CA ARG A 108 -6.01 -14.00 14.77
C ARG A 108 -5.56 -13.75 16.20
N GLU A 109 -5.38 -14.79 17.01
CA GLU A 109 -4.96 -14.67 18.40
C GLU A 109 -4.13 -15.87 18.82
N VAL A 110 -2.94 -15.60 19.36
CA VAL A 110 -2.05 -16.60 19.93
C VAL A 110 -1.87 -16.22 21.40
N VAL A 111 -2.44 -17.03 22.30
CA VAL A 111 -2.21 -16.89 23.74
C VAL A 111 -0.95 -17.69 24.07
N VAL A 112 0.15 -16.99 24.34
CA VAL A 112 1.43 -17.62 24.72
C VAL A 112 1.53 -17.65 26.24
N LEU A 113 1.83 -18.83 26.80
CA LEU A 113 1.87 -19.11 28.25
C LEU A 113 3.17 -18.69 28.95
N LEU A 114 4.11 -18.04 28.26
CA LEU A 114 5.42 -17.70 28.81
C LEU A 114 5.71 -16.20 28.69
N SER A 115 5.95 -15.58 29.85
CA SER A 115 6.40 -14.21 30.02
C SER A 115 7.88 -14.15 30.35
N THR A 116 8.49 -13.02 30.00
CA THR A 116 9.83 -12.48 30.36
C THR A 116 10.98 -12.83 29.41
N GLY A 117 11.71 -11.78 29.01
CA GLY A 117 12.94 -11.84 28.22
C GLY A 117 13.02 -10.75 27.15
N GLU A 118 13.60 -9.60 27.50
CA GLU A 118 13.92 -8.50 26.58
C GLU A 118 14.86 -8.96 25.46
N CYS A 119 14.49 -8.72 24.21
CA CYS A 119 15.47 -8.64 23.13
C CYS A 119 14.96 -7.79 21.98
N ALA A 120 15.40 -6.53 21.92
CA ALA A 120 15.63 -5.82 20.67
C ALA A 120 16.60 -4.68 20.98
N ARG A 121 17.71 -4.63 20.25
CA ARG A 121 18.68 -3.53 20.30
C ARG A 121 17.94 -2.21 20.07
N GLU A 122 17.82 -1.39 21.12
CA GLU A 122 17.17 -0.09 21.05
C GLU A 122 17.93 0.85 20.11
N ARG A 123 17.39 1.08 18.91
CA ARG A 123 17.33 2.47 18.47
C ARG A 123 16.31 3.12 19.39
N LYS A 124 16.71 4.11 20.19
CA LYS A 124 15.76 4.96 20.91
C LYS A 124 14.93 5.69 19.84
N LEU A 125 13.82 5.09 19.45
CA LEU A 125 12.80 5.74 18.65
C LEU A 125 12.07 6.73 19.56
N ASP A 126 11.84 7.91 19.03
CA ASP A 126 11.13 8.96 19.73
C ASP A 126 9.63 8.77 19.51
N PHE A 127 8.97 8.04 20.42
CA PHE A 127 7.56 7.71 20.28
C PHE A 127 6.65 8.82 20.83
N ALA A 128 5.48 9.02 20.21
CA ALA A 128 4.51 10.03 20.61
C ALA A 128 4.03 9.88 22.07
N TYR A 129 4.01 8.68 22.63
CA TYR A 129 3.64 8.46 24.04
C TYR A 129 4.71 8.88 25.05
N LEU A 130 5.90 9.24 24.60
CA LEU A 130 6.97 9.78 25.46
C LEU A 130 6.84 11.30 25.67
N HIS A 131 5.97 11.94 24.90
CA HIS A 131 5.74 13.38 24.92
C HIS A 131 4.43 13.75 25.63
N ASP A 132 4.32 15.03 25.97
CA ASP A 132 3.09 15.58 26.54
C ASP A 132 1.96 15.64 25.50
N GLY A 133 0.72 15.46 25.96
CA GLY A 133 -0.47 15.52 25.11
C GLY A 133 -1.14 14.16 24.88
N ILE A 134 -1.83 14.03 23.75
CA ILE A 134 -2.57 12.83 23.37
C ILE A 134 -1.73 12.02 22.39
N SER A 135 -1.36 10.81 22.76
CA SER A 135 -0.54 9.93 21.94
C SER A 135 -1.40 8.99 21.10
N ILE A 136 -1.20 9.01 19.78
CA ILE A 136 -1.94 8.18 18.83
C ILE A 136 -0.97 7.33 18.01
N ALA A 137 -1.25 6.03 17.87
CA ALA A 137 -0.55 5.17 16.93
C ALA A 137 -1.46 4.77 15.77
N LEU A 138 -0.99 4.94 14.55
CA LEU A 138 -1.66 4.54 13.32
C LEU A 138 -0.84 3.50 12.58
N LYS A 139 -1.40 2.32 12.32
CA LYS A 139 -0.77 1.30 11.49
C LYS A 139 -1.35 1.33 10.09
N TYR A 140 -0.52 1.69 9.11
CA TYR A 140 -0.86 1.86 7.70
C TYR A 140 -0.24 0.78 6.81
N GLY A 141 -0.71 0.72 5.56
CA GLY A 141 -0.08 -0.03 4.48
C GLY A 141 0.91 0.85 3.69
N PRO A 142 1.73 0.25 2.80
CA PRO A 142 2.82 0.95 2.13
C PRO A 142 2.44 1.76 0.88
N GLY A 143 1.19 1.66 0.41
CA GLY A 143 0.79 2.24 -0.87
C GLY A 143 0.77 3.77 -0.85
N LEU A 144 1.22 4.39 -1.94
CA LEU A 144 1.14 5.85 -2.13
C LEU A 144 -0.31 6.36 -2.07
N GLY A 145 -1.23 5.72 -2.78
CA GLY A 145 -2.65 6.08 -2.75
C GLY A 145 -3.24 5.96 -1.34
N ASP A 146 -2.91 4.87 -0.64
CA ASP A 146 -3.31 4.65 0.75
C ASP A 146 -2.79 5.76 1.68
N ALA A 147 -1.53 6.17 1.54
CA ALA A 147 -0.95 7.23 2.35
C ALA A 147 -1.69 8.57 2.14
N ILE A 148 -2.03 8.89 0.90
CA ILE A 148 -2.78 10.11 0.53
C ILE A 148 -4.20 10.06 1.10
N VAL A 149 -4.94 8.98 0.84
CA VAL A 149 -6.33 8.82 1.31
C VAL A 149 -6.39 8.86 2.84
N LYS A 150 -5.51 8.12 3.51
CA LYS A 150 -5.45 8.07 4.98
C LYS A 150 -4.98 9.38 5.61
N LYS A 151 -4.43 10.32 4.83
CA LYS A 151 -4.11 11.66 5.35
C LYS A 151 -5.38 12.41 5.74
N LYS A 152 -6.51 12.16 5.06
CA LYS A 152 -7.81 12.71 5.45
C LYS A 152 -8.26 12.24 6.84
N PHE A 153 -8.05 10.95 7.14
CA PHE A 153 -8.32 10.41 8.47
C PHE A 153 -7.38 11.00 9.53
N PHE A 154 -6.09 11.15 9.19
CA PHE A 154 -5.13 11.81 10.05
C PHE A 154 -5.56 13.25 10.38
N THR A 155 -5.93 14.06 9.38
CA THR A 155 -6.33 15.46 9.61
C THR A 155 -7.63 15.57 10.40
N GLU A 156 -8.56 14.62 10.22
CA GLU A 156 -9.78 14.53 11.02
C GLU A 156 -9.45 14.25 12.50
N LEU A 157 -8.51 13.34 12.79
CA LEU A 157 -8.04 13.10 14.17
C LEU A 157 -7.40 14.34 14.78
N VAL A 158 -6.54 15.03 14.03
CA VAL A 158 -5.92 16.29 14.46
C VAL A 158 -6.97 17.35 14.75
N GLY A 159 -7.98 17.50 13.88
CA GLY A 159 -9.09 18.43 14.10
C GLY A 159 -9.90 18.12 15.36
N MET A 160 -10.06 16.83 15.68
CA MET A 160 -10.74 16.38 16.91
C MET A 160 -9.89 16.51 18.18
N ALA A 161 -8.56 16.46 18.06
CA ALA A 161 -7.59 16.50 19.14
C ALA A 161 -6.32 17.27 18.73
N PRO A 162 -6.34 18.62 18.73
CA PRO A 162 -5.23 19.42 18.20
C PRO A 162 -3.89 19.25 18.92
N SER A 163 -3.90 18.83 20.19
CA SER A 163 -2.70 18.56 20.99
C SER A 163 -2.17 17.14 20.83
N CYS A 164 -2.68 16.37 19.87
CA CYS A 164 -2.21 15.01 19.67
C CYS A 164 -0.84 14.96 18.99
N GLN A 165 -0.08 13.92 19.31
CA GLN A 165 1.08 13.51 18.57
C GLN A 165 0.82 12.12 18.00
N ILE A 166 1.15 11.94 16.73
CA ILE A 166 0.78 10.76 15.98
C ILE A 166 2.03 10.07 15.44
N ASP A 167 2.18 8.79 15.79
CA ASP A 167 3.14 7.89 15.15
C ASP A 167 2.45 7.06 14.07
N ILE A 168 3.07 7.00 12.90
CA ILE A 168 2.59 6.15 11.80
C ILE A 168 3.55 4.99 11.60
N TYR A 169 3.06 3.78 11.87
CA TYR A 169 3.74 2.52 11.60
C TYR A 169 3.40 2.08 10.18
N SER A 170 4.39 2.06 9.29
CA SER A 170 4.17 1.64 7.90
C SER A 170 5.44 1.05 7.26
N PRO A 171 5.47 -0.26 6.99
CA PRO A 171 6.68 -0.91 6.48
C PRO A 171 7.00 -0.45 5.06
N GLY A 172 8.21 0.06 4.83
CA GLY A 172 8.70 0.50 3.53
C GLY A 172 8.06 1.79 2.98
N ALA A 173 7.28 2.50 3.80
CA ALA A 173 6.53 3.68 3.37
C ALA A 173 7.05 5.00 3.95
N THR A 174 8.16 4.98 4.69
CA THR A 174 8.70 6.16 5.39
C THR A 174 8.87 7.34 4.44
N GLY A 175 9.55 7.15 3.31
CA GLY A 175 9.74 8.22 2.31
C GLY A 175 8.43 8.74 1.73
N ILE A 176 7.43 7.87 1.51
CA ILE A 176 6.11 8.25 0.99
C ILE A 176 5.36 9.10 2.00
N ILE A 177 5.24 8.65 3.25
CA ILE A 177 4.46 9.34 4.28
C ILE A 177 5.15 10.65 4.66
N SER A 178 6.48 10.64 4.87
CA SER A 178 7.24 11.87 5.14
C SER A 178 7.07 12.89 4.02
N SER A 179 7.02 12.44 2.76
CA SER A 179 6.75 13.30 1.60
C SER A 179 5.33 13.85 1.58
N MET A 180 4.31 13.05 1.90
CA MET A 180 2.90 13.45 1.83
C MET A 180 2.44 14.28 3.05
N TYR A 181 3.11 14.16 4.20
CA TYR A 181 2.68 14.71 5.50
C TYR A 181 3.68 15.74 6.06
N SER A 182 4.65 16.22 5.28
CA SER A 182 5.68 17.14 5.78
C SER A 182 5.15 18.48 6.31
N ASP A 183 3.90 18.81 6.00
CA ASP A 183 3.14 19.95 6.48
C ASP A 183 2.39 19.71 7.81
N GLN A 184 2.46 18.50 8.37
CA GLN A 184 1.67 18.10 9.53
C GLN A 184 2.53 18.12 10.81
N GLU A 185 2.40 19.17 11.62
CA GLU A 185 3.15 19.30 12.89
C GLU A 185 2.81 18.20 13.92
N ASN A 186 1.60 17.64 13.85
CA ASN A 186 1.16 16.54 14.72
C ASN A 186 1.77 15.18 14.34
N LEU A 187 2.45 15.07 13.19
CA LEU A 187 3.18 13.85 12.83
C LEU A 187 4.49 13.79 13.63
N ASN A 188 4.54 12.92 14.64
CA ASN A 188 5.73 12.77 15.48
C ASN A 188 6.79 11.92 14.78
N SER A 189 6.44 10.70 14.35
CA SER A 189 7.39 9.81 13.66
C SER A 189 6.71 8.89 12.66
N VAL A 190 7.45 8.55 11.59
CA VAL A 190 7.08 7.48 10.67
C VAL A 190 8.02 6.30 10.89
N ILE A 191 7.46 5.21 11.39
CA ILE A 191 8.18 4.06 11.88
C ILE A 191 8.11 2.96 10.80
N ASP A 192 9.27 2.63 10.24
CA ASP A 192 9.44 1.50 9.31
C ASP A 192 9.42 0.19 10.09
N ASP A 193 8.23 -0.20 10.52
CA ASP A 193 7.96 -1.43 11.25
C ASP A 193 6.85 -2.18 10.52
N GLY A 194 7.07 -3.47 10.25
CA GLY A 194 6.02 -4.27 9.66
C GLY A 194 5.10 -4.93 10.70
N GLY A 195 5.21 -4.53 11.97
CA GLY A 195 4.12 -4.64 12.93
C GLY A 195 4.53 -5.28 14.24
N ALA A 196 5.76 -5.77 14.36
CA ALA A 196 6.27 -6.35 15.60
C ALA A 196 6.43 -5.25 16.66
N LEU A 197 7.02 -4.12 16.27
CA LEU A 197 7.16 -2.99 17.17
C LEU A 197 5.79 -2.42 17.53
N TYR A 198 4.91 -2.20 16.55
CA TYR A 198 3.53 -1.79 16.80
C TYR A 198 2.83 -2.73 17.79
N ALA A 199 2.90 -4.05 17.59
CA ALA A 199 2.26 -5.02 18.47
C ALA A 199 2.79 -4.95 19.91
N SER A 200 4.09 -4.68 20.08
CA SER A 200 4.72 -4.54 21.39
C SER A 200 4.44 -3.20 22.08
N GLN A 201 4.29 -2.11 21.31
CA GLN A 201 4.18 -0.74 21.84
C GLN A 201 2.75 -0.18 21.86
N LYS A 202 1.81 -0.73 21.10
CA LYS A 202 0.46 -0.14 20.93
C LYS A 202 -0.31 0.09 22.24
N SER A 203 -0.04 -0.68 23.29
CA SER A 203 -0.66 -0.47 24.62
C SER A 203 -0.13 0.74 25.38
N GLN A 204 0.99 1.34 24.94
CA GLN A 204 1.58 2.53 25.55
C GLN A 204 0.89 3.82 25.10
N TYR A 205 0.30 3.82 23.90
CA TYR A 205 -0.45 4.96 23.37
C TYR A 205 -1.81 5.13 24.05
N ASP A 206 -2.36 6.33 23.95
CA ASP A 206 -3.72 6.61 24.41
C ASP A 206 -4.77 5.99 23.51
N VAL A 207 -4.53 6.06 22.20
CA VAL A 207 -5.33 5.35 21.20
C VAL A 207 -4.41 4.73 20.17
N ALA A 208 -4.70 3.48 19.80
CA ALA A 208 -3.98 2.79 18.74
C ALA A 208 -4.98 2.23 17.72
N PHE A 209 -4.65 2.40 16.44
CA PHE A 209 -5.50 1.97 15.32
C PHE A 209 -4.74 1.12 14.31
N THR A 210 -5.41 0.11 13.77
CA THR A 210 -5.02 -0.52 12.51
C THR A 210 -5.95 -0.01 11.42
N VAL A 211 -5.38 0.61 10.38
CA VAL A 211 -6.11 1.30 9.31
C VAL A 211 -5.81 0.65 7.96
N ALA A 212 -6.68 -0.28 7.56
CA ALA A 212 -6.65 -0.95 6.27
C ALA A 212 -7.81 -0.43 5.39
N PHE A 213 -8.52 -1.34 4.69
CA PHE A 213 -9.83 -1.05 4.10
C PHE A 213 -10.94 -0.93 5.16
N MET A 214 -10.62 -1.25 6.41
CA MET A 214 -11.48 -1.13 7.59
C MET A 214 -10.61 -0.63 8.75
N LEU A 215 -11.27 -0.14 9.79
CA LEU A 215 -10.63 0.36 11.01
C LEU A 215 -10.80 -0.63 12.16
N ASP A 216 -9.70 -0.96 12.84
CA ASP A 216 -9.73 -1.58 14.16
C ASP A 216 -9.21 -0.58 15.21
N VAL A 217 -9.86 -0.57 16.39
CA VAL A 217 -9.37 0.16 17.58
C VAL A 217 -8.61 -0.82 18.46
N ASP A 218 -7.29 -0.87 18.27
CA ASP A 218 -6.36 -1.80 18.90
C ASP A 218 -6.13 -1.52 20.39
N GLY A 219 -6.24 -0.26 20.80
CA GLY A 219 -6.02 0.19 22.17
C GLY A 219 -6.74 1.50 22.45
N LEU A 220 -7.26 1.65 23.68
CA LEU A 220 -7.93 2.86 24.15
C LEU A 220 -7.76 3.02 25.66
N LYS A 221 -6.98 4.02 26.10
CA LYS A 221 -6.84 4.42 27.50
C LYS A 221 -7.93 5.42 27.88
N PHE A 222 -9.17 4.92 27.96
CA PHE A 222 -10.35 5.78 28.13
C PHE A 222 -10.26 6.70 29.34
N ASP A 223 -9.88 6.19 30.52
CA ASP A 223 -9.88 7.00 31.75
C ASP A 223 -8.90 8.17 31.64
N ARG A 224 -7.65 7.92 31.23
CA ARG A 224 -6.65 8.98 30.98
C ARG A 224 -7.15 9.99 29.94
N LEU A 225 -7.68 9.51 28.80
CA LEU A 225 -8.20 10.40 27.77
C LEU A 225 -9.40 11.20 28.25
N ASN A 226 -10.25 10.62 29.11
CA ASN A 226 -11.42 11.29 29.62
C ASN A 226 -11.03 12.43 30.58
N ASP A 227 -9.91 12.29 31.29
CA ASP A 227 -9.37 13.35 32.15
C ASP A 227 -8.77 14.51 31.34
N VAL A 228 -8.10 14.23 30.21
CA VAL A 228 -7.39 15.24 29.41
C VAL A 228 -8.25 15.84 28.28
N ALA A 229 -9.08 15.03 27.64
CA ALA A 229 -9.89 15.38 26.47
C ALA A 229 -11.22 14.59 26.46
N PRO A 230 -12.17 14.93 27.36
CA PRO A 230 -13.39 14.14 27.60
C PRO A 230 -14.26 13.96 26.36
N ASP A 231 -14.36 14.98 25.52
CA ASP A 231 -15.16 14.93 24.29
C ASP A 231 -14.55 13.96 23.26
N PHE A 232 -13.23 14.01 23.09
CA PHE A 232 -12.49 13.08 22.25
C PHE A 232 -12.58 11.65 22.80
N ALA A 233 -12.40 11.47 24.11
CA ALA A 233 -12.51 10.17 24.78
C ALA A 233 -13.88 9.50 24.53
N ARG A 234 -14.98 10.26 24.68
CA ARG A 234 -16.34 9.75 24.41
C ARG A 234 -16.52 9.36 22.94
N LYS A 235 -15.99 10.15 22.00
CA LYS A 235 -16.00 9.81 20.56
C LYS A 235 -15.20 8.54 20.26
N MET A 236 -14.01 8.38 20.85
CA MET A 236 -13.19 7.17 20.68
C MET A 236 -13.82 5.92 21.29
N LYS A 237 -14.51 6.07 22.43
CA LYS A 237 -15.28 4.97 23.02
C LYS A 237 -16.45 4.56 22.12
N LYS A 238 -17.23 5.53 21.62
CA LYS A 238 -18.29 5.29 20.65
C LYS A 238 -17.76 4.63 19.38
N LEU A 239 -16.59 5.05 18.90
CA LEU A 239 -15.92 4.46 17.76
C LEU A 239 -15.59 2.98 18.01
N GLN A 240 -14.97 2.66 19.15
CA GLN A 240 -14.66 1.29 19.53
C GLN A 240 -15.92 0.42 19.62
N GLU A 241 -16.99 0.93 20.20
CA GLU A 241 -18.29 0.24 20.28
C GLU A 241 -18.89 0.01 18.89
N SER A 242 -18.83 1.02 18.01
CA SER A 242 -19.34 0.96 16.63
C SER A 242 -18.55 -0.03 15.78
N VAL A 243 -17.22 -0.04 15.87
CA VAL A 243 -16.35 -1.00 15.18
C VAL A 243 -16.63 -2.42 15.65
N ARG A 244 -16.78 -2.64 16.96
CA ARG A 244 -17.16 -3.96 17.51
C ARG A 244 -18.54 -4.40 17.02
N ALA A 245 -19.52 -3.50 17.01
CA ALA A 245 -20.87 -3.78 16.53
C ALA A 245 -20.93 -4.04 15.02
N TYR A 246 -20.00 -3.46 14.24
CA TYR A 246 -19.89 -3.70 12.80
C TYR A 246 -19.63 -5.18 12.47
N ASN A 247 -19.04 -5.91 13.43
CA ASN A 247 -18.86 -7.37 13.44
C ASN A 247 -18.21 -7.90 12.14
N LEU A 248 -17.26 -7.13 11.62
CA LEU A 248 -16.44 -7.49 10.47
C LEU A 248 -14.97 -7.24 10.84
N PRO A 249 -14.10 -8.26 10.79
CA PRO A 249 -12.68 -8.12 11.09
C PRO A 249 -11.94 -7.29 10.03
N ALA A 250 -10.96 -6.44 10.40
CA ALA A 250 -10.29 -5.59 9.41
C ALA A 250 -9.51 -6.34 8.30
N MET A 251 -9.26 -7.64 8.49
CA MET A 251 -8.48 -8.48 7.57
C MET A 251 -9.29 -9.69 7.06
N GLY A 252 -9.11 -9.99 5.77
CA GLY A 252 -9.71 -11.12 5.06
C GLY A 252 -10.49 -10.70 3.82
N VAL A 253 -10.39 -11.48 2.74
CA VAL A 253 -11.03 -11.17 1.44
C VAL A 253 -12.56 -11.14 1.55
N THR A 254 -13.17 -12.17 2.14
CA THR A 254 -14.63 -12.23 2.34
C THR A 254 -15.13 -11.02 3.11
N THR A 255 -14.39 -10.59 4.13
CA THR A 255 -14.79 -9.45 4.95
C THR A 255 -14.70 -8.13 4.20
N ARG A 256 -13.63 -7.93 3.43
CA ARG A 256 -13.50 -6.75 2.56
C ARG A 256 -14.65 -6.67 1.56
N TYR A 257 -15.03 -7.80 0.95
CA TYR A 257 -16.15 -7.81 0.02
C TYR A 257 -17.47 -7.40 0.69
N VAL A 258 -17.78 -7.93 1.88
CA VAL A 258 -18.98 -7.51 2.63
C VAL A 258 -18.90 -6.03 3.00
N HIS A 259 -17.73 -5.55 3.43
CA HIS A 259 -17.51 -4.15 3.77
C HIS A 259 -17.77 -3.22 2.58
N PHE A 260 -17.16 -3.49 1.42
CA PHE A 260 -17.38 -2.71 0.20
C PHE A 260 -18.84 -2.71 -0.24
N ASN A 261 -19.56 -3.84 -0.14
CA ASN A 261 -20.99 -3.86 -0.44
C ASN A 261 -21.82 -3.00 0.54
N ARG A 262 -21.47 -3.01 1.84
CA ARG A 262 -22.10 -2.11 2.82
C ARG A 262 -21.81 -0.65 2.52
N MET A 263 -20.56 -0.31 2.19
CA MET A 263 -20.18 1.05 1.77
C MET A 263 -20.99 1.51 0.56
N LYS A 264 -21.12 0.66 -0.46
CA LYS A 264 -21.92 0.95 -1.66
C LYS A 264 -23.37 1.25 -1.32
N PHE A 265 -23.98 0.45 -0.44
CA PHE A 265 -25.34 0.68 0.02
C PHE A 265 -25.50 2.02 0.77
N LEU A 266 -24.47 2.42 1.52
CA LEU A 266 -24.43 3.68 2.26
C LEU A 266 -23.99 4.89 1.44
N GLY A 267 -23.62 4.72 0.16
CA GLY A 267 -23.07 5.79 -0.66
C GLY A 267 -21.69 6.29 -0.20
N LEU A 268 -20.90 5.42 0.45
CA LEU A 268 -19.56 5.75 0.95
C LEU A 268 -18.47 5.31 -0.04
N ASN A 269 -17.38 6.07 -0.08
CA ASN A 269 -16.19 5.79 -0.90
C ASN A 269 -14.96 5.56 -0.02
N TYR A 270 -13.78 5.41 -0.62
CA TYR A 270 -12.56 5.09 0.11
C TYR A 270 -12.04 6.22 1.03
N TYR A 271 -12.49 7.46 0.83
CA TYR A 271 -12.21 8.56 1.76
C TYR A 271 -13.21 8.61 2.91
N SER A 272 -14.49 8.38 2.64
CA SER A 272 -15.58 8.57 3.61
C SER A 272 -16.01 7.31 4.34
N TYR A 273 -15.41 6.14 4.06
CA TYR A 273 -15.85 4.86 4.62
C TYR A 273 -15.99 4.88 6.15
N LEU A 274 -15.09 5.58 6.86
CA LEU A 274 -15.10 5.69 8.32
C LEU A 274 -16.35 6.40 8.87
N ASN A 275 -17.11 7.14 8.06
CA ASN A 275 -18.35 7.77 8.48
C ASN A 275 -19.43 6.74 8.86
N HIS A 276 -19.33 5.49 8.41
CA HIS A 276 -20.26 4.43 8.84
C HIS A 276 -20.27 4.24 10.36
N THR A 277 -19.23 4.70 11.05
CA THR A 277 -19.10 4.61 12.51
C THR A 277 -19.97 5.63 13.25
N GLY A 278 -20.39 6.70 12.57
CA GLY A 278 -21.10 7.85 13.15
C GLY A 278 -20.25 8.70 14.10
N VAL A 279 -18.92 8.65 13.97
CA VAL A 279 -17.96 9.41 14.79
C VAL A 279 -17.25 10.50 14.00
N PHE A 280 -16.86 10.20 12.76
CA PHE A 280 -16.14 11.10 11.87
C PHE A 280 -17.08 11.84 10.92
N ASP A 281 -16.64 12.99 10.41
CA ASP A 281 -17.38 13.83 9.47
C ASP A 281 -16.60 14.10 8.18
N ILE A 282 -16.16 13.03 7.51
CA ILE A 282 -15.35 13.12 6.29
C ILE A 282 -16.28 13.30 5.08
N ARG A 283 -16.50 14.53 4.63
CA ARG A 283 -17.48 14.86 3.57
C ARG A 283 -16.90 15.02 2.16
N ASP A 284 -15.59 15.11 2.06
CA ASP A 284 -14.85 15.37 0.83
C ASP A 284 -13.58 14.50 0.77
N HIS A 285 -12.89 14.57 -0.37
CA HIS A 285 -11.65 13.86 -0.64
C HIS A 285 -10.43 14.80 -0.76
N ASP A 286 -10.57 16.06 -0.34
CA ASP A 286 -9.54 17.08 -0.45
C ASP A 286 -8.48 16.91 0.64
N VAL A 287 -7.25 16.75 0.20
CA VAL A 287 -6.05 16.57 1.01
C VAL A 287 -4.94 17.42 0.41
N HIS A 288 -4.43 18.37 1.19
CA HIS A 288 -3.29 19.17 0.74
C HIS A 288 -2.03 18.29 0.60
N ILE A 289 -1.37 18.34 -0.56
CA ILE A 289 -0.07 17.70 -0.77
C ILE A 289 1.01 18.78 -0.74
N PRO A 290 1.94 18.75 0.25
CA PRO A 290 3.01 19.73 0.33
C PRO A 290 4.02 19.55 -0.80
N LEU A 291 4.53 20.66 -1.32
CA LEU A 291 5.61 20.70 -2.29
C LEU A 291 6.89 21.16 -1.60
N ASN A 292 7.95 20.38 -1.70
CA ASN A 292 9.25 20.80 -1.22
C ASN A 292 9.88 21.86 -2.17
N PRO A 293 10.11 23.11 -1.72
CA PRO A 293 10.65 24.18 -2.55
C PRO A 293 11.99 23.85 -3.23
N ASP A 294 12.84 23.03 -2.60
CA ASP A 294 14.14 22.65 -3.15
C ASP A 294 13.99 21.93 -4.49
N PHE A 295 12.92 21.13 -4.64
CA PHE A 295 12.61 20.42 -5.87
C PHE A 295 11.94 21.31 -6.93
N GLY A 296 11.47 22.50 -6.57
CA GLY A 296 10.99 23.48 -7.53
C GLY A 296 12.11 23.95 -8.47
N ALA A 297 13.31 24.22 -7.92
CA ALA A 297 14.47 24.57 -8.72
C ALA A 297 15.01 23.39 -9.55
N GLU A 298 14.88 22.15 -9.05
CA GLU A 298 15.20 20.95 -9.84
C GLU A 298 14.24 20.77 -11.01
N TYR A 299 12.94 20.97 -10.77
CA TYR A 299 11.91 20.94 -11.80
C TYR A 299 12.17 21.95 -12.92
N GLU A 300 12.55 23.19 -12.58
CA GLU A 300 12.91 24.22 -13.58
C GLU A 300 14.08 23.79 -14.47
N LYS A 301 15.09 23.12 -13.91
CA LYS A 301 16.25 22.60 -14.65
C LYS A 301 15.87 21.50 -15.65
N LEU A 302 14.76 20.81 -15.46
CA LEU A 302 14.28 19.81 -16.42
C LEU A 302 13.92 20.46 -17.76
N ALA A 303 13.67 21.77 -17.79
CA ALA A 303 13.29 22.52 -19.00
C ALA A 303 12.15 21.81 -19.76
N LEU A 304 11.12 21.36 -19.02
CA LEU A 304 9.90 20.84 -19.61
C LEU A 304 9.18 21.95 -20.37
N PRO A 305 8.55 21.65 -21.51
CA PRO A 305 7.78 22.64 -22.23
C PRO A 305 6.59 23.12 -21.39
N LYS A 306 6.00 24.26 -21.76
CA LYS A 306 4.80 24.76 -21.08
C LYS A 306 3.57 23.85 -21.23
N ARG A 307 3.56 23.01 -22.28
CA ARG A 307 2.45 22.09 -22.60
C ARG A 307 3.00 20.68 -22.69
N TYR A 308 2.64 19.84 -21.72
CA TYR A 308 2.88 18.41 -21.77
C TYR A 308 1.77 17.66 -21.06
N ILE A 309 1.62 16.38 -21.39
CA ILE A 309 0.83 15.41 -20.62
C ILE A 309 1.77 14.43 -19.93
N THR A 310 1.27 13.78 -18.88
CA THR A 310 2.00 12.71 -18.21
C THR A 310 1.30 11.38 -18.38
N VAL A 311 2.09 10.32 -18.55
CA VAL A 311 1.62 8.93 -18.63
C VAL A 311 2.42 8.04 -17.68
N ASN A 312 1.81 6.97 -17.18
CA ASN A 312 2.51 5.95 -16.40
C ASN A 312 2.14 4.54 -16.89
N TYR A 313 3.07 3.59 -16.76
CA TYR A 313 2.83 2.19 -17.07
C TYR A 313 3.41 1.30 -15.96
N GLY A 314 2.61 0.34 -15.50
CA GLY A 314 2.98 -0.63 -14.46
C GLY A 314 2.67 -0.17 -13.02
N GLY A 315 2.90 -1.06 -12.06
CA GLY A 315 2.48 -0.90 -10.66
C GLY A 315 3.57 -0.61 -9.63
N GLY A 316 4.79 -0.24 -10.04
CA GLY A 316 5.92 -0.17 -9.11
C GLY A 316 6.37 -1.55 -8.61
N VAL A 317 7.29 -1.56 -7.64
CA VAL A 317 8.27 -2.63 -7.29
C VAL A 317 7.70 -4.04 -6.99
N ASP A 318 6.38 -4.18 -6.84
CA ASP A 318 5.69 -5.48 -6.68
C ASP A 318 5.52 -6.26 -8.00
N ALA A 319 5.85 -5.66 -9.15
CA ALA A 319 5.79 -6.30 -10.47
C ALA A 319 7.03 -7.17 -10.83
N SER A 320 7.88 -7.52 -9.84
CA SER A 320 9.11 -8.26 -10.10
C SER A 320 8.84 -9.77 -10.32
N GLY A 321 8.96 -10.20 -11.58
CA GLY A 321 9.28 -11.59 -11.89
C GLY A 321 9.15 -12.02 -13.35
N ASN A 322 8.24 -11.42 -14.12
CA ASN A 322 8.10 -11.67 -15.56
C ASN A 322 7.36 -10.48 -16.18
N ASN A 323 7.62 -10.19 -17.46
CA ASN A 323 6.93 -9.24 -18.33
C ASN A 323 5.40 -9.49 -18.49
N ASN A 324 4.74 -10.17 -17.57
CA ASN A 324 3.31 -10.38 -17.57
C ASN A 324 2.65 -9.26 -16.78
N SER A 325 1.95 -8.37 -17.50
CA SER A 325 1.09 -7.33 -16.97
C SER A 325 0.28 -7.82 -15.77
N ILE A 326 0.27 -7.04 -14.69
CA ILE A 326 -0.66 -7.23 -13.57
C ILE A 326 -2.07 -7.07 -14.16
N ALA A 327 -3.06 -7.80 -13.66
CA ALA A 327 -4.44 -7.72 -14.15
C ALA A 327 -5.07 -6.30 -14.14
N LYS A 328 -4.47 -5.37 -13.40
CA LYS A 328 -4.85 -3.95 -13.31
C LYS A 328 -4.15 -3.07 -14.35
N ASP A 329 -3.12 -3.55 -15.04
CA ASP A 329 -2.37 -2.73 -16.00
C ASP A 329 -3.19 -2.48 -17.26
N TRP A 330 -3.21 -1.21 -17.69
CA TRP A 330 -3.66 -0.90 -19.05
C TRP A 330 -2.57 -1.40 -20.01
N PRO A 331 -2.91 -2.18 -21.06
CA PRO A 331 -1.90 -2.87 -21.85
C PRO A 331 -0.84 -1.91 -22.43
N LEU A 332 0.44 -2.31 -22.39
CA LEU A 332 1.53 -1.46 -22.92
C LEU A 332 1.28 -1.10 -24.39
N SER A 333 0.82 -2.06 -25.20
CA SER A 333 0.47 -1.84 -26.60
C SER A 333 -0.65 -0.80 -26.78
N HIS A 334 -1.58 -0.72 -25.81
CA HIS A 334 -2.63 0.29 -25.82
C HIS A 334 -2.05 1.65 -25.47
N MET A 335 -1.20 1.72 -24.45
CA MET A 335 -0.51 2.95 -24.07
C MET A 335 0.35 3.50 -25.22
N GLU A 336 1.15 2.66 -25.88
CA GLU A 336 1.98 3.06 -27.03
C GLU A 336 1.13 3.53 -28.22
N ARG A 337 0.04 2.84 -28.52
CA ARG A 337 -0.91 3.26 -29.56
C ARG A 337 -1.57 4.59 -29.22
N PHE A 338 -1.95 4.80 -27.96
CA PHE A 338 -2.47 6.08 -27.49
C PHE A 338 -1.46 7.19 -27.68
N VAL A 339 -0.20 7.00 -27.29
CA VAL A 339 0.86 7.99 -27.49
C VAL A 339 1.03 8.33 -28.98
N GLY A 340 0.98 7.32 -29.85
CA GLY A 340 1.02 7.55 -31.30
C GLY A 340 -0.16 8.38 -31.82
N LEU A 341 -1.39 8.07 -31.40
CA LEU A 341 -2.59 8.83 -31.77
C LEU A 341 -2.57 10.25 -31.21
N PHE A 342 -2.17 10.41 -29.95
CA PHE A 342 -2.10 11.70 -29.26
C PHE A 342 -1.12 12.62 -29.97
N LYS A 343 0.11 12.15 -30.24
CA LYS A 343 1.14 12.95 -30.89
C LYS A 343 0.85 13.26 -32.35
N HIS A 344 0.12 12.38 -33.04
CA HIS A 344 -0.36 12.68 -34.38
C HIS A 344 -1.34 13.85 -34.38
N LYS A 345 -2.23 13.91 -33.38
CA LYS A 345 -3.26 14.95 -33.26
C LYS A 345 -2.73 16.26 -32.63
N TYR A 346 -1.84 16.15 -31.64
CA TYR A 346 -1.29 17.25 -30.85
C TYR A 346 0.25 17.23 -30.88
N PRO A 347 0.88 17.46 -32.05
CA PRO A 347 2.33 17.31 -32.24
C PRO A 347 3.17 18.31 -31.42
N GLU A 348 2.58 19.39 -30.93
CA GLU A 348 3.24 20.43 -30.14
C GLU A 348 3.23 20.17 -28.63
N ILE A 349 2.53 19.13 -28.17
CA ILE A 349 2.42 18.76 -26.75
C ILE A 349 3.31 17.55 -26.49
N GLU A 350 4.29 17.70 -25.61
CA GLU A 350 5.16 16.57 -25.25
C GLU A 350 4.42 15.53 -24.39
N VAL A 351 4.76 14.27 -24.59
CA VAL A 351 4.32 13.15 -23.73
C VAL A 351 5.46 12.78 -22.78
N VAL A 352 5.23 12.97 -21.49
CA VAL A 352 6.20 12.70 -20.43
C VAL A 352 5.83 11.42 -19.68
N GLN A 353 6.69 10.41 -19.70
CA GLN A 353 6.50 9.22 -18.88
C GLN A 353 7.07 9.42 -17.48
N VAL A 354 6.26 9.14 -16.45
CA VAL A 354 6.68 9.01 -15.06
C VAL A 354 6.47 7.58 -14.58
N GLY A 355 7.23 7.12 -13.59
CA GLY A 355 7.09 5.76 -13.07
C GLY A 355 8.25 5.33 -12.16
N SER A 356 8.24 4.06 -11.75
CA SER A 356 9.37 3.48 -10.99
C SER A 356 10.56 3.15 -11.90
N ALA A 357 11.77 3.05 -11.33
CA ALA A 357 12.99 2.82 -12.11
C ALA A 357 12.95 1.59 -13.04
N GLY A 358 12.21 0.54 -12.63
CA GLY A 358 12.09 -0.72 -13.37
C GLY A 358 10.92 -0.83 -14.35
N THR A 359 10.13 0.23 -14.54
CA THR A 359 8.98 0.17 -15.47
C THR A 359 9.43 0.26 -16.92
N ALA A 360 8.74 -0.45 -17.83
CA ALA A 360 9.03 -0.39 -19.25
C ALA A 360 8.83 1.02 -19.81
N LYS A 361 9.72 1.45 -20.71
CA LYS A 361 9.58 2.69 -21.46
C LYS A 361 8.45 2.55 -22.48
N ILE A 362 7.53 3.50 -22.50
CA ILE A 362 6.44 3.58 -23.48
C ILE A 362 7.02 4.15 -24.77
N SER A 363 7.00 3.36 -25.84
CA SER A 363 7.45 3.83 -27.15
C SER A 363 6.68 5.08 -27.60
N GLY A 364 7.41 6.05 -28.14
CA GLY A 364 6.87 7.32 -28.64
C GLY A 364 6.80 8.45 -27.62
N ALA A 365 6.97 8.19 -26.32
CA ALA A 365 7.05 9.26 -25.32
C ALA A 365 8.33 10.10 -25.51
N ASP A 366 8.24 11.41 -25.26
CA ASP A 366 9.29 12.39 -25.49
C ASP A 366 10.34 12.38 -24.38
N ARG A 367 9.91 12.22 -23.13
CA ARG A 367 10.78 12.23 -21.95
C ARG A 367 10.40 11.14 -20.95
N TYR A 368 11.39 10.71 -20.16
CA TYR A 368 11.26 9.61 -19.21
C TYR A 368 11.85 10.00 -17.86
N PHE A 369 11.01 10.06 -16.84
CA PHE A 369 11.36 10.31 -15.44
C PHE A 369 11.02 9.06 -14.62
N LEU A 370 11.84 8.03 -14.79
CA LEU A 370 11.63 6.72 -14.18
C LEU A 370 12.55 6.55 -12.97
N GLY A 371 11.97 6.29 -11.80
CA GLY A 371 12.73 6.13 -10.56
C GLY A 371 13.14 7.43 -9.89
N GLU A 372 12.58 8.55 -10.36
CA GLU A 372 12.80 9.87 -9.76
C GLU A 372 12.21 9.98 -8.36
N SER A 373 12.72 10.95 -7.59
CA SER A 373 12.15 11.30 -6.29
C SER A 373 10.67 11.66 -6.41
N LEU A 374 9.85 11.21 -5.45
CA LEU A 374 8.45 11.59 -5.38
C LEU A 374 8.27 13.11 -5.28
N GLU A 375 9.22 13.82 -4.65
CA GLU A 375 9.17 15.29 -4.60
C GLU A 375 9.26 15.92 -6.00
N LEU A 376 10.15 15.42 -6.86
CA LEU A 376 10.25 15.90 -8.24
C LEU A 376 9.01 15.51 -9.06
N VAL A 377 8.52 14.28 -8.87
CA VAL A 377 7.31 13.78 -9.53
C VAL A 377 6.08 14.64 -9.19
N LYS A 378 5.95 15.16 -7.96
CA LYS A 378 4.86 16.10 -7.62
C LYS A 378 4.87 17.33 -8.52
N TYR A 379 6.03 17.93 -8.77
CA TYR A 379 6.14 19.10 -9.65
C TYR A 379 5.80 18.76 -11.10
N ILE A 380 6.29 17.62 -11.60
CA ILE A 380 5.99 17.12 -12.95
C ILE A 380 4.48 16.86 -13.12
N LEU A 381 3.84 16.20 -12.15
CA LEU A 381 2.39 15.96 -12.21
C LEU A 381 1.62 17.28 -12.15
N LYS A 382 1.96 18.19 -11.23
CA LYS A 382 1.29 19.48 -11.06
C LYS A 382 1.41 20.38 -12.30
N GLY A 383 2.51 20.32 -13.04
CA GLY A 383 2.70 21.10 -14.26
C GLY A 383 2.07 20.50 -15.52
N SER A 384 1.57 19.27 -15.44
CA SER A 384 0.99 18.54 -16.57
C SER A 384 -0.42 19.03 -16.91
N LEU A 385 -0.77 19.09 -18.20
CA LEU A 385 -2.13 19.42 -18.65
C LEU A 385 -3.14 18.33 -18.32
N LEU A 386 -2.68 17.09 -18.35
CA LEU A 386 -3.48 15.88 -18.14
C LEU A 386 -2.57 14.75 -17.67
N HIS A 387 -3.06 13.87 -16.79
CA HIS A 387 -2.40 12.61 -16.45
C HIS A 387 -3.23 11.42 -16.98
N ILE A 388 -2.60 10.46 -17.66
CA ILE A 388 -3.26 9.23 -18.12
C ILE A 388 -2.61 8.02 -17.47
N ASP A 389 -3.39 7.26 -16.72
CA ASP A 389 -2.91 6.07 -16.02
C ASP A 389 -4.07 5.09 -15.75
N LYS A 390 -3.74 3.89 -15.28
CA LYS A 390 -4.69 3.05 -14.54
C LYS A 390 -4.95 3.65 -13.16
N GLU A 391 -6.02 3.24 -12.49
CA GLU A 391 -6.22 3.65 -11.09
C GLU A 391 -5.02 3.21 -10.22
N GLY A 392 -4.45 4.13 -9.46
CA GLY A 392 -3.27 3.88 -8.62
C GLY A 392 -2.73 5.13 -7.93
N GLY A 393 -1.60 4.99 -7.25
CA GLY A 393 -1.03 6.04 -6.39
C GLY A 393 -0.74 7.36 -7.10
N LEU A 394 -0.27 7.33 -8.36
CA LEU A 394 0.02 8.55 -9.12
C LEU A 394 -1.25 9.30 -9.53
N VAL A 395 -2.36 8.60 -9.76
CA VAL A 395 -3.68 9.24 -9.99
C VAL A 395 -4.13 9.98 -8.74
N HIS A 396 -4.06 9.35 -7.57
CA HIS A 396 -4.37 10.03 -6.30
C HIS A 396 -3.49 11.27 -6.12
N LEU A 397 -2.19 11.15 -6.38
CA LEU A 397 -1.26 12.27 -6.25
C LEU A 397 -1.55 13.41 -7.23
N ALA A 398 -1.71 13.11 -8.52
CA ALA A 398 -1.99 14.09 -9.56
C ALA A 398 -3.30 14.84 -9.29
N THR A 399 -4.35 14.12 -8.89
CA THR A 399 -5.65 14.70 -8.59
C THR A 399 -5.57 15.72 -7.44
N GLN A 400 -4.89 15.35 -6.35
CA GLN A 400 -4.73 16.24 -5.19
C GLN A 400 -3.80 17.44 -5.45
N LEU A 401 -2.97 17.36 -6.49
CA LEU A 401 -2.17 18.48 -6.99
C LEU A 401 -2.94 19.40 -7.95
N GLY A 402 -4.19 19.05 -8.29
CA GLY A 402 -5.06 19.79 -9.19
C GLY A 402 -4.97 19.36 -10.66
N THR A 403 -4.23 18.29 -10.96
CA THR A 403 -4.08 17.78 -12.33
C THR A 403 -5.20 16.81 -12.65
N LYS A 404 -6.02 17.15 -13.65
CA LYS A 404 -7.07 16.26 -14.16
C LYS A 404 -6.46 14.98 -14.69
N CYS A 405 -7.13 13.85 -14.44
CA CYS A 405 -6.72 12.54 -14.92
C CYS A 405 -7.76 11.91 -15.86
N ILE A 406 -7.30 11.15 -16.85
CA ILE A 406 -8.09 10.07 -17.47
C ILE A 406 -7.61 8.76 -16.85
N VAL A 407 -8.52 8.04 -16.20
CA VAL A 407 -8.19 6.90 -15.35
C VAL A 407 -8.82 5.63 -15.91
N CYS A 408 -8.01 4.65 -16.27
CA CYS A 408 -8.49 3.35 -16.73
C CYS A 408 -8.84 2.44 -15.54
N PHE A 409 -10.12 2.12 -15.36
CA PHE A 409 -10.61 1.21 -14.33
C PHE A 409 -10.84 -0.19 -14.90
N GLY A 410 -10.40 -1.20 -14.14
CA GLY A 410 -10.67 -2.59 -14.47
C GLY A 410 -11.05 -3.41 -13.24
N PRO A 411 -10.07 -4.06 -12.57
CA PRO A 411 -10.40 -4.88 -11.41
C PRO A 411 -10.87 -4.04 -10.21
N THR A 412 -10.40 -2.80 -10.06
CA THR A 412 -10.84 -1.92 -8.97
C THR A 412 -12.17 -1.24 -9.28
N GLN A 413 -12.94 -0.96 -8.22
CA GLN A 413 -14.26 -0.38 -8.29
C GLN A 413 -14.18 1.16 -8.37
N GLU A 414 -14.64 1.72 -9.48
CA GLU A 414 -14.72 3.17 -9.70
C GLU A 414 -15.48 3.89 -8.58
N GLU A 415 -16.59 3.32 -8.11
CA GLU A 415 -17.42 3.95 -7.07
C GLU A 415 -16.72 4.17 -5.73
N PHE A 416 -15.60 3.50 -5.47
CA PHE A 416 -14.84 3.64 -4.22
C PHE A 416 -13.53 4.41 -4.40
N PHE A 417 -12.85 4.22 -5.53
CA PHE A 417 -11.49 4.75 -5.75
C PHE A 417 -11.43 5.89 -6.79
N GLY A 418 -12.52 6.11 -7.54
CA GLY A 418 -12.61 7.17 -8.53
C GLY A 418 -12.83 8.55 -7.91
N TYR A 419 -12.39 9.57 -8.65
CA TYR A 419 -12.61 10.98 -8.32
C TYR A 419 -13.59 11.59 -9.30
N PRO A 420 -14.63 12.31 -8.85
CA PRO A 420 -15.63 12.90 -9.75
C PRO A 420 -15.06 13.98 -10.69
N GLU A 421 -13.96 14.64 -10.33
CA GLU A 421 -13.26 15.63 -11.17
C GLU A 421 -12.42 15.01 -12.30
N ASN A 422 -12.17 13.71 -12.23
CA ASN A 422 -11.44 12.95 -13.24
C ASN A 422 -12.40 12.29 -14.24
N ILE A 423 -11.86 11.90 -15.39
CA ILE A 423 -12.56 11.05 -16.35
C ILE A 423 -12.25 9.60 -15.99
N ASN A 424 -13.16 8.95 -15.26
CA ASN A 424 -13.03 7.54 -14.91
C ASN A 424 -13.59 6.66 -16.03
N LEU A 425 -12.72 5.90 -16.70
CA LEU A 425 -13.07 5.05 -17.83
C LEU A 425 -13.32 3.61 -17.41
N LYS A 426 -14.50 3.11 -17.75
CA LYS A 426 -14.95 1.75 -17.51
C LYS A 426 -15.73 1.26 -18.72
N VAL A 427 -15.28 0.17 -19.35
CA VAL A 427 -15.88 -0.36 -20.59
C VAL A 427 -16.34 -1.81 -20.41
N GLY A 428 -17.59 -2.12 -20.78
CA GLY A 428 -18.14 -3.47 -20.68
C GLY A 428 -18.57 -3.86 -19.26
N ASN A 429 -18.83 -5.16 -19.06
CA ASN A 429 -19.44 -5.68 -17.82
C ASN A 429 -18.43 -6.33 -16.86
N CYS A 430 -17.22 -6.64 -17.32
CA CYS A 430 -16.19 -7.27 -16.50
C CYS A 430 -15.47 -6.21 -15.66
N HIS A 431 -15.84 -5.98 -14.40
CA HIS A 431 -15.20 -4.98 -13.53
C HIS A 431 -15.31 -5.34 -12.04
N GLY A 432 -14.54 -4.63 -11.20
CA GLY A 432 -14.78 -4.60 -9.75
C GLY A 432 -14.48 -5.92 -9.02
N CYS A 433 -13.57 -6.73 -9.56
CA CYS A 433 -13.15 -7.99 -8.95
C CYS A 433 -12.11 -7.83 -7.83
N HIS A 434 -11.60 -6.62 -7.61
CA HIS A 434 -10.67 -6.33 -6.54
C HIS A 434 -11.31 -6.60 -5.17
N CYS A 435 -10.56 -7.27 -4.28
CA CYS A 435 -11.01 -7.76 -2.99
C CYS A 435 -12.13 -8.82 -3.00
N LEU A 436 -12.46 -9.43 -4.16
CA LEU A 436 -13.24 -10.67 -4.22
C LEU A 436 -12.39 -11.94 -4.07
N TYR A 437 -11.13 -11.88 -4.48
CA TYR A 437 -10.18 -13.00 -4.44
C TYR A 437 -8.84 -12.55 -3.86
N ASP A 438 -8.04 -13.50 -3.38
CA ASP A 438 -6.65 -13.23 -3.00
C ASP A 438 -5.82 -12.88 -4.24
N GLY A 439 -5.01 -11.82 -4.16
CA GLY A 439 -4.14 -11.36 -5.26
C GLY A 439 -4.82 -10.36 -6.19
N PHE A 440 -4.12 -9.27 -6.50
CA PHE A 440 -4.56 -8.22 -7.43
C PHE A 440 -3.82 -8.29 -8.78
N ASP A 441 -2.82 -9.18 -8.86
CA ASP A 441 -1.91 -9.40 -9.98
C ASP A 441 -2.50 -10.31 -11.06
N VAL A 442 -3.48 -11.14 -10.71
CA VAL A 442 -4.09 -12.11 -11.63
C VAL A 442 -5.55 -11.76 -11.90
N CYS A 443 -5.99 -11.97 -13.14
CA CYS A 443 -7.38 -11.81 -13.51
C CYS A 443 -8.26 -12.79 -12.73
N ALA A 444 -9.31 -12.30 -12.06
CA ALA A 444 -10.27 -13.15 -11.35
C ALA A 444 -10.96 -14.19 -12.24
N ARG A 445 -11.06 -13.93 -13.56
CA ARG A 445 -11.60 -14.86 -14.56
C ARG A 445 -10.54 -15.77 -15.19
N GLY A 446 -9.29 -15.67 -14.75
CA GLY A 446 -8.17 -16.45 -15.31
C GLY A 446 -7.76 -16.05 -16.73
N MET A 447 -8.18 -14.88 -17.21
CA MET A 447 -7.86 -14.41 -18.57
C MET A 447 -6.43 -13.87 -18.62
N GLU A 448 -5.66 -14.27 -19.64
CA GLU A 448 -4.35 -13.70 -19.93
C GLU A 448 -4.44 -12.22 -20.35
N LYS A 449 -5.50 -11.89 -21.08
CA LYS A 449 -5.86 -10.51 -21.46
C LYS A 449 -7.16 -10.13 -20.74
N PRO A 450 -7.11 -9.52 -19.54
CA PRO A 450 -8.30 -9.16 -18.79
C PRO A 450 -9.21 -8.25 -19.62
N GLU A 451 -10.44 -8.70 -19.88
CA GLU A 451 -11.42 -7.95 -20.67
C GLU A 451 -11.59 -6.51 -20.16
N CYS A 452 -11.61 -6.34 -18.84
CA CYS A 452 -11.78 -5.06 -18.16
C CYS A 452 -10.80 -3.97 -18.60
N MET A 453 -9.51 -4.30 -18.74
CA MET A 453 -8.47 -3.35 -19.16
C MET A 453 -8.27 -3.35 -20.67
N TRP A 454 -8.40 -4.49 -21.34
CA TRP A 454 -8.16 -4.61 -22.78
C TRP A 454 -9.27 -4.02 -23.64
N SER A 455 -10.51 -3.96 -23.13
CA SER A 455 -11.64 -3.32 -23.81
C SER A 455 -11.60 -1.79 -23.76
N ILE A 456 -10.77 -1.19 -22.90
CA ILE A 456 -10.51 0.25 -22.93
C ILE A 456 -9.53 0.52 -24.06
N THR A 457 -10.02 0.73 -25.27
CA THR A 457 -9.18 0.97 -26.43
C THR A 457 -8.56 2.37 -26.42
N PRO A 458 -7.37 2.57 -27.00
CA PRO A 458 -6.73 3.89 -27.13
C PRO A 458 -7.62 4.96 -27.77
N GLU A 459 -8.49 4.55 -28.69
CA GLU A 459 -9.46 5.43 -29.36
C GLU A 459 -10.46 6.02 -28.37
N ILE A 460 -10.98 5.22 -27.44
CA ILE A 460 -11.91 5.68 -26.38
C ILE A 460 -11.20 6.70 -25.48
N VAL A 461 -9.93 6.47 -25.16
CA VAL A 461 -9.12 7.42 -24.38
C VAL A 461 -8.93 8.71 -25.17
N MET A 462 -8.62 8.63 -26.47
CA MET A 462 -8.45 9.79 -27.35
C MET A 462 -9.74 10.60 -27.56
N GLU A 463 -10.90 9.94 -27.63
CA GLU A 463 -12.21 10.61 -27.64
C GLU A 463 -12.37 11.47 -26.38
N LYS A 464 -12.02 10.94 -25.21
CA LYS A 464 -12.06 11.70 -23.95
C LYS A 464 -11.03 12.81 -23.86
N VAL A 465 -9.85 12.64 -24.43
CA VAL A 465 -8.88 13.74 -24.57
C VAL A 465 -9.47 14.87 -25.42
N ALA A 466 -10.12 14.53 -26.54
CA ALA A 466 -10.68 15.51 -27.46
C ALA A 466 -11.86 16.32 -26.89
N GLU A 467 -12.54 15.80 -25.86
CA GLU A 467 -13.63 16.47 -25.15
C GLU A 467 -13.12 17.55 -24.15
N LEU A 468 -11.83 17.56 -23.82
CA LEU A 468 -11.27 18.46 -22.82
C LEU A 468 -10.88 19.83 -23.41
N GLU A 469 -11.40 20.89 -22.82
CA GLU A 469 -11.19 22.29 -23.27
C GLU A 469 -9.71 22.70 -23.39
N VAL A 470 -8.82 22.13 -22.55
CA VAL A 470 -7.38 22.41 -22.58
C VAL A 470 -6.69 21.95 -23.89
N PHE A 471 -7.37 21.10 -24.66
CA PHE A 471 -6.94 20.61 -25.97
C PHE A 471 -7.86 21.09 -27.12
N SER A 472 -8.80 21.98 -26.85
CA SER A 472 -9.57 22.65 -27.90
C SER A 472 -8.68 23.68 -28.59
N ASP A 473 -8.74 23.74 -29.91
CA ASP A 473 -8.09 24.80 -30.68
C ASP A 473 -8.71 26.14 -30.26
N HIS A 474 -7.91 27.01 -29.65
CA HIS A 474 -8.23 28.43 -29.60
C HIS A 474 -7.92 28.99 -30.99
N ASP A 475 -8.93 28.94 -31.86
CA ASP A 475 -8.97 29.76 -33.08
C ASP A 475 -8.81 31.26 -32.77
#